data_AF-A0AAX2IN17-F1
#
_entry.id   AF-A0AAX2IN17-F1
#
_cell.length_a   1.000
_cell.length_b   1.000
_cell.length_c   1.000
_cell.angle_alpha   90.00
_cell.angle_beta   90.00
_cell.angle_gamma   90.00
#
_symmetry.space_group_name_H-M   'P 1'
#
loop_
_entity.id
_entity.type
_entity.pdbx_description
1 polymer ?
#
loop_
_entity_poly.entity_id
_entity_poly.type
_entity_poly.pdbx_seq_one_letter_code
_entity_poly.pdbx_strand_id
1 'polypeptide(L)'
;MQIEKIIEDLQSLDLSTYPEKEIKYLLSQIGIICSMQVNFHAGKIVMRARPHESEDIRYRTKGDFSYKPQKFNKTYQRASTPYQTMFYATAVPDKPEPGELDNLRIIGVTESIPQLRDKSSSLYKKISFGKWQVVEDLKLLSIIHEDNYFEESSYTRELVYSYNSATQNIPQEILNKVPDIIQKSLKIQTFLAKQFSKENISADYDYMISAIFSEIAIKQGFDGIFYPSVRVNGKGFNIAITPEATKKLKLVVAGECSLYKHKDHTVVGNDAVIELNNNEDEFDLIDLPNNHQLECLKQIKLNSLDELKNYC
;
A
#
# COMPACT_ATOMS: atom_id res chain seq x y z
N MET A 1 3.29 31.06 -6.39
CA MET A 1 1.90 30.75 -6.79
C MET A 1 1.12 30.46 -5.51
N GLN A 2 -0.12 30.95 -5.37
CA GLN A 2 -0.97 30.54 -4.24
C GLN A 2 -1.26 29.04 -4.35
N ILE A 3 -1.30 28.33 -3.22
CA ILE A 3 -1.37 26.87 -3.20
C ILE A 3 -2.64 26.34 -3.87
N GLU A 4 -3.74 27.07 -3.76
CA GLU A 4 -5.02 26.81 -4.40
C GLU A 4 -4.86 26.77 -5.91
N LYS A 5 -4.15 27.76 -6.47
CA LYS A 5 -3.91 27.82 -7.91
C LYS A 5 -3.08 26.63 -8.39
N ILE A 6 -2.07 26.20 -7.61
CA ILE A 6 -1.29 24.99 -7.94
C ILE A 6 -2.19 23.74 -7.97
N ILE A 7 -3.06 23.61 -6.97
CA ILE A 7 -3.99 22.48 -6.86
C ILE A 7 -5.00 22.50 -8.02
N GLU A 8 -5.58 23.65 -8.33
CA GLU A 8 -6.49 23.84 -9.47
C GLU A 8 -5.79 23.48 -10.79
N ASP A 9 -4.57 23.96 -11.00
CA ASP A 9 -3.79 23.68 -12.20
C ASP A 9 -3.52 22.17 -12.32
N LEU A 10 -3.07 21.52 -11.24
CA LEU A 10 -2.87 20.06 -11.19
C LEU A 10 -4.17 19.27 -11.48
N GLN A 11 -5.31 19.73 -10.97
CA GLN A 11 -6.61 19.10 -11.19
C GLN A 11 -7.13 19.30 -12.62
N SER A 12 -6.74 20.39 -13.27
CA SER A 12 -7.17 20.74 -14.62
C SER A 12 -6.39 20.01 -15.72
N LEU A 13 -5.28 19.33 -15.37
CA LEU A 13 -4.46 18.61 -16.34
C LEU A 13 -5.22 17.44 -16.97
N ASP A 14 -5.12 17.32 -18.29
CA ASP A 14 -5.49 16.10 -18.99
C ASP A 14 -4.39 15.04 -18.81
N LEU A 15 -4.55 14.19 -17.80
CA LEU A 15 -3.58 13.14 -17.47
C LEU A 15 -3.44 12.09 -18.58
N SER A 16 -4.42 11.95 -19.48
CA SER A 16 -4.34 11.00 -20.59
C SER A 16 -3.25 11.36 -21.61
N THR A 17 -2.80 12.61 -21.61
CA THR A 17 -1.69 13.11 -22.43
C THR A 17 -0.30 12.87 -21.80
N TYR A 18 -0.26 12.25 -20.62
CA TYR A 18 0.96 12.03 -19.83
C TYR A 18 1.79 13.31 -19.58
N PRO A 19 1.22 14.36 -18.95
CA PRO A 19 1.89 15.66 -18.75
C PRO A 19 2.92 15.64 -17.61
N GLU A 20 3.86 14.68 -17.61
CA GLU A 20 4.79 14.42 -16.52
C GLU A 20 5.64 15.66 -16.14
N LYS A 21 6.15 16.38 -17.15
CA LYS A 21 6.96 17.59 -16.93
C LYS A 21 6.16 18.70 -16.25
N GLU A 22 4.90 18.87 -16.66
CA GLU A 22 3.98 19.86 -16.10
C GLU A 22 3.68 19.53 -14.64
N ILE A 23 3.38 18.26 -14.32
CA ILE A 23 3.15 17.81 -12.95
C ILE A 23 4.39 18.05 -12.08
N LYS A 24 5.59 17.68 -12.55
CA LYS A 24 6.84 17.91 -11.84
C LYS A 24 7.08 19.40 -11.59
N TYR A 25 6.81 20.24 -12.59
CA TYR A 25 6.91 21.69 -12.47
C TYR A 25 5.93 22.21 -11.41
N LEU A 26 4.64 21.92 -11.51
CA LEU A 26 3.62 22.37 -10.56
C LEU A 26 3.90 21.90 -9.13
N LEU A 27 4.26 20.63 -8.93
CA LEU A 27 4.64 20.11 -7.61
C LEU A 27 5.88 20.82 -7.05
N SER A 28 6.85 21.19 -7.88
CA SER A 28 8.03 21.94 -7.44
C SER A 28 7.68 23.36 -6.97
N GLN A 29 6.60 23.96 -7.49
CA GLN A 29 6.15 25.30 -7.10
C GLN A 29 5.49 25.34 -5.71
N ILE A 30 5.19 24.19 -5.11
CA ILE A 30 4.62 24.10 -3.76
C ILE A 30 5.61 24.66 -2.73
N GLY A 31 6.91 24.38 -2.86
CA GLY A 31 7.92 24.80 -1.89
C GLY A 31 7.77 24.12 -0.52
N ILE A 32 8.05 24.85 0.57
CA ILE A 32 8.07 24.30 1.93
C ILE A 32 6.65 23.98 2.42
N ILE A 33 6.48 22.79 3.00
CA ILE A 33 5.25 22.30 3.64
C ILE A 33 5.60 21.52 4.92
N CYS A 34 4.66 21.47 5.86
CA CYS A 34 4.66 20.55 6.98
C CYS A 34 4.17 19.17 6.50
N SER A 35 4.85 18.13 6.96
CA SER A 35 4.46 16.74 6.69
C SER A 35 4.85 15.86 7.86
N MET A 36 4.25 14.67 7.95
CA MET A 36 4.58 13.70 8.99
C MET A 36 5.52 12.64 8.45
N GLN A 37 6.57 12.36 9.22
CA GLN A 37 7.40 11.18 9.05
C GLN A 37 6.91 10.10 10.00
N VAL A 38 6.73 8.89 9.49
CA VAL A 38 6.51 7.68 10.27
C VAL A 38 7.77 6.84 10.19
N ASN A 39 8.27 6.41 11.34
CA ASN A 39 9.39 5.48 11.41
C ASN A 39 8.86 4.09 11.69
N PHE A 40 9.17 3.14 10.81
CA PHE A 40 9.01 1.72 11.14
C PHE A 40 10.32 1.24 11.72
N HIS A 41 10.31 0.95 13.02
CA HIS A 41 11.50 0.49 13.74
C HIS A 41 11.77 -0.99 13.50
N ALA A 42 13.01 -1.40 13.78
CA ALA A 42 13.38 -2.82 13.79
C ALA A 42 12.39 -3.66 14.61
N GLY A 43 11.98 -4.80 14.05
CA GLY A 43 10.95 -5.67 14.61
C GLY A 43 9.56 -5.50 13.99
N LYS A 44 9.25 -4.35 13.38
CA LYS A 44 7.97 -4.11 12.70
C LYS A 44 7.73 -5.13 11.59
N ILE A 45 6.51 -5.64 11.49
CA ILE A 45 6.10 -6.54 10.42
C ILE A 45 5.32 -5.79 9.35
N VAL A 46 5.68 -6.07 8.10
CA VAL A 46 4.92 -5.67 6.90
C VAL A 46 4.69 -6.90 6.03
N MET A 47 3.68 -6.88 5.18
CA MET A 47 3.36 -8.06 4.38
C MET A 47 3.01 -7.72 2.95
N ARG A 48 3.61 -8.44 2.01
CA ARG A 48 3.34 -8.28 0.59
C ARG A 48 2.46 -9.40 0.11
N ALA A 49 1.38 -9.04 -0.57
CA ALA A 49 0.51 -9.96 -1.30
C ALA A 49 0.91 -9.99 -2.79
N ARG A 50 1.03 -11.18 -3.36
CA ARG A 50 1.30 -11.41 -4.79
C ARG A 50 0.28 -12.38 -5.36
N PRO A 51 -0.78 -11.89 -6.03
CA PRO A 51 -1.67 -12.75 -6.78
C PRO A 51 -0.90 -13.51 -7.87
N HIS A 52 -1.24 -14.77 -8.08
CA HIS A 52 -0.61 -15.58 -9.11
C HIS A 52 -1.16 -15.21 -10.49
N GLU A 53 -0.29 -15.31 -11.51
CA GLU A 53 -0.69 -15.13 -12.91
C GLU A 53 -1.40 -16.39 -13.45
N SER A 54 -1.01 -17.57 -12.96
CA SER A 54 -1.62 -18.87 -13.26
C SER A 54 -1.61 -19.76 -12.01
N GLU A 55 -2.54 -20.72 -11.93
CA GLU A 55 -2.64 -21.72 -10.86
C GLU A 55 -1.43 -22.67 -10.79
N ASP A 56 -0.67 -22.80 -11.89
CA ASP A 56 0.48 -23.71 -12.01
C ASP A 56 1.80 -23.11 -11.52
N ILE A 57 1.82 -21.82 -11.20
CA ILE A 57 3.03 -21.14 -10.74
C ILE A 57 3.21 -21.41 -9.26
N ARG A 58 4.42 -21.84 -8.86
CA ARG A 58 4.84 -21.86 -7.46
C ARG A 58 6.09 -21.02 -7.29
N TYR A 59 5.97 -19.95 -6.50
CA TYR A 59 7.08 -19.06 -6.21
C TYR A 59 8.05 -19.69 -5.22
N ARG A 60 9.33 -19.54 -5.50
CA ARG A 60 10.41 -20.25 -4.79
C ARG A 60 11.59 -19.36 -4.42
N THR A 61 11.58 -18.10 -4.84
CA THR A 61 12.71 -17.20 -4.60
C THR A 61 12.32 -16.03 -3.71
N LYS A 62 13.26 -15.49 -2.94
CA LYS A 62 13.03 -14.24 -2.20
C LYS A 62 12.60 -13.09 -3.13
N GLY A 63 13.15 -13.04 -4.33
CA GLY A 63 12.79 -12.10 -5.38
C GLY A 63 11.30 -12.18 -5.76
N ASP A 64 10.71 -13.37 -5.72
CA ASP A 64 9.29 -13.55 -6.01
C ASP A 64 8.39 -12.82 -5.01
N PHE A 65 8.80 -12.79 -3.76
CA PHE A 65 8.09 -12.11 -2.68
C PHE A 65 8.50 -10.64 -2.53
N SER A 66 9.42 -10.16 -3.37
CA SER A 66 9.91 -8.76 -3.42
C SER A 66 9.34 -7.95 -4.60
N TYR A 67 9.75 -6.70 -4.76
CA TYR A 67 9.21 -5.77 -5.76
C TYR A 67 9.30 -6.29 -7.21
N LYS A 68 8.42 -5.76 -8.06
CA LYS A 68 8.40 -6.07 -9.50
C LYS A 68 9.72 -5.59 -10.13
N PRO A 69 10.48 -6.43 -10.86
CA PRO A 69 11.70 -5.97 -11.52
C PRO A 69 11.43 -4.76 -12.43
N GLN A 70 12.31 -3.74 -12.38
CA GLN A 70 12.12 -2.46 -13.10
C GLN A 70 11.78 -2.64 -14.57
N LYS A 71 12.40 -3.62 -15.25
CA LYS A 71 12.16 -3.92 -16.66
C LYS A 71 10.69 -4.22 -16.97
N PHE A 72 9.90 -4.68 -15.99
CA PHE A 72 8.48 -4.98 -16.14
C PHE A 72 7.57 -3.86 -15.61
N ASN A 73 8.10 -2.90 -14.85
CA ASN A 73 7.33 -1.77 -14.36
C ASN A 73 7.27 -0.68 -15.45
N LYS A 74 6.19 -0.65 -16.23
CA LYS A 74 6.03 0.22 -17.40
C LYS A 74 4.94 1.28 -17.26
N THR A 75 4.19 1.22 -16.17
CA THR A 75 2.99 2.04 -15.95
C THR A 75 3.12 2.77 -14.63
N TYR A 76 2.33 3.82 -14.47
CA TYR A 76 2.17 4.46 -13.17
C TYR A 76 1.38 3.54 -12.22
N GLN A 77 1.78 3.53 -10.95
CA GLN A 77 0.98 2.96 -9.86
C GLN A 77 0.97 3.98 -8.74
N ARG A 78 0.19 3.72 -7.69
CA ARG A 78 -0.13 4.70 -6.63
C ARG A 78 1.07 5.49 -6.12
N ALA A 79 2.24 4.86 -5.97
CA ALA A 79 3.49 5.49 -5.54
C ALA A 79 4.71 5.22 -6.45
N SER A 80 4.56 4.51 -7.57
CA SER A 80 5.67 4.13 -8.45
C SER A 80 5.50 4.69 -9.85
N THR A 81 6.56 5.22 -10.43
CA THR A 81 6.60 5.69 -11.83
C THR A 81 7.09 4.56 -12.75
N PRO A 82 6.89 4.66 -14.08
CA PRO A 82 7.49 3.72 -15.05
C PRO A 82 9.02 3.61 -14.99
N TYR A 83 9.69 4.56 -14.34
CA TYR A 83 11.15 4.62 -14.24
C TYR A 83 11.68 4.16 -12.88
N GLN A 84 10.80 4.06 -11.87
CA GLN A 84 11.17 3.67 -10.52
C GLN A 84 10.09 2.76 -9.92
N THR A 85 10.41 1.48 -9.85
CA THR A 85 9.60 0.47 -9.18
C THR A 85 9.67 0.63 -7.67
N MET A 86 8.67 0.11 -6.98
CA MET A 86 8.54 0.16 -5.54
C MET A 86 8.14 -1.22 -5.01
N PHE A 87 8.56 -1.51 -3.78
CA PHE A 87 8.05 -2.61 -2.98
C PHE A 87 6.78 -2.16 -2.27
N TYR A 88 5.66 -2.80 -2.60
CA TYR A 88 4.37 -2.56 -1.96
C TYR A 88 4.10 -3.63 -0.91
N ALA A 89 3.73 -3.20 0.28
CA ALA A 89 3.29 -4.07 1.37
C ALA A 89 2.22 -3.39 2.21
N THR A 90 1.59 -4.17 3.08
CA THR A 90 0.60 -3.72 4.03
C THR A 90 1.17 -3.72 5.44
N ALA A 91 0.60 -2.86 6.28
CA ALA A 91 0.93 -2.73 7.68
C ALA A 91 -0.35 -2.52 8.51
N VAL A 92 -0.30 -2.93 9.77
CA VAL A 92 -1.32 -2.66 10.79
C VAL A 92 -0.65 -1.95 11.98
N PRO A 93 -1.40 -1.29 12.86
CA PRO A 93 -0.87 -0.77 14.13
C PRO A 93 -0.20 -1.87 14.96
N ASP A 94 0.84 -1.56 15.73
CA ASP A 94 1.51 -2.55 16.59
C ASP A 94 0.65 -2.98 17.79
N LYS A 95 -0.26 -2.11 18.21
CA LYS A 95 -1.18 -2.33 19.33
C LYS A 95 -2.59 -1.94 18.89
N PRO A 96 -3.26 -2.78 18.08
CA PRO A 96 -4.62 -2.50 17.67
C PRO A 96 -5.54 -2.45 18.89
N GLU A 97 -6.44 -1.48 18.94
CA GLU A 97 -7.53 -1.44 19.92
C GLU A 97 -8.57 -2.53 19.62
N PRO A 98 -9.39 -2.95 20.61
CA PRO A 98 -10.45 -3.93 20.36
C PRO A 98 -11.38 -3.52 19.21
N GLY A 99 -11.54 -4.40 18.23
CA GLY A 99 -12.35 -4.15 17.02
C GLY A 99 -11.59 -3.57 15.83
N GLU A 100 -10.31 -3.23 16.01
CA GLU A 100 -9.43 -2.84 14.91
C GLU A 100 -8.93 -4.06 14.12
N LEU A 101 -8.53 -3.80 12.88
CA LEU A 101 -8.03 -4.83 12.00
C LEU A 101 -6.60 -5.23 12.39
N ASP A 102 -6.42 -6.49 12.79
CA ASP A 102 -5.13 -7.08 13.15
C ASP A 102 -4.56 -8.00 12.05
N ASN A 103 -5.30 -8.18 10.96
CA ASN A 103 -4.96 -9.12 9.91
C ASN A 103 -4.41 -8.42 8.66
N LEU A 104 -3.08 -8.45 8.50
CA LEU A 104 -2.38 -7.90 7.34
C LEU A 104 -2.84 -8.49 5.99
N ARG A 105 -3.37 -9.74 5.98
CA ARG A 105 -3.68 -10.47 4.73
C ARG A 105 -4.85 -9.82 4.04
N ILE A 106 -5.91 -9.49 4.77
CA ILE A 106 -7.13 -8.96 4.17
C ILE A 106 -6.86 -7.65 3.42
N ILE A 107 -5.97 -6.79 3.96
CA ILE A 107 -5.53 -5.55 3.30
C ILE A 107 -4.83 -5.90 1.99
N GLY A 108 -3.84 -6.80 2.04
CA GLY A 108 -3.05 -7.15 0.87
C GLY A 108 -3.89 -7.78 -0.25
N VAL A 109 -4.85 -8.63 0.11
CA VAL A 109 -5.73 -9.26 -0.88
C VAL A 109 -6.70 -8.25 -1.49
N THR A 110 -7.36 -7.43 -0.68
CA THR A 110 -8.33 -6.43 -1.19
C THR A 110 -7.68 -5.33 -2.03
N GLU A 111 -6.41 -5.00 -1.78
CA GLU A 111 -5.63 -4.09 -2.62
C GLU A 111 -5.22 -4.73 -3.95
N SER A 112 -4.88 -6.02 -3.96
CA SER A 112 -4.30 -6.72 -5.12
C SER A 112 -5.29 -7.44 -6.02
N ILE A 113 -6.51 -7.72 -5.56
CA ILE A 113 -7.55 -8.44 -6.31
C ILE A 113 -8.84 -7.59 -6.37
N PRO A 114 -9.07 -6.81 -7.45
CA PRO A 114 -10.23 -5.93 -7.58
C PRO A 114 -11.59 -6.65 -7.46
N GLN A 115 -11.69 -7.88 -7.96
CA GLN A 115 -12.93 -8.68 -7.93
C GLN A 115 -13.46 -8.87 -6.50
N LEU A 116 -12.60 -8.86 -5.47
CA LEU A 116 -13.07 -9.01 -4.10
C LEU A 116 -14.01 -7.91 -3.63
N ARG A 117 -13.92 -6.74 -4.28
CA ARG A 117 -14.75 -5.56 -3.99
C ARG A 117 -16.14 -5.67 -4.60
N ASP A 118 -16.30 -6.49 -5.65
CA ASP A 118 -17.59 -6.78 -6.26
C ASP A 118 -18.29 -7.90 -5.50
N LYS A 119 -19.42 -7.58 -4.86
CA LYS A 119 -20.23 -8.52 -4.08
C LYS A 119 -20.98 -9.54 -4.94
N SER A 120 -21.06 -9.35 -6.24
CA SER A 120 -21.73 -10.27 -7.16
C SER A 120 -20.78 -11.30 -7.80
N SER A 121 -19.48 -11.00 -7.82
CA SER A 121 -18.48 -11.86 -8.46
C SER A 121 -18.18 -13.13 -7.66
N SER A 122 -17.73 -14.17 -8.37
CA SER A 122 -17.09 -15.34 -7.79
C SER A 122 -15.68 -15.48 -8.36
N LEU A 123 -14.76 -16.05 -7.58
CA LEU A 123 -13.36 -16.17 -7.98
C LEU A 123 -12.70 -17.33 -7.26
N TYR A 124 -11.91 -18.10 -8.00
CA TYR A 124 -10.82 -18.89 -7.46
C TYR A 124 -9.49 -18.29 -7.92
N LYS A 125 -8.55 -18.06 -6.98
CA LYS A 125 -7.24 -17.52 -7.33
C LYS A 125 -6.16 -17.92 -6.32
N LYS A 126 -5.01 -18.39 -6.80
CA LYS A 126 -3.82 -18.53 -5.97
C LYS A 126 -3.18 -17.17 -5.66
N ILE A 127 -2.65 -17.05 -4.45
CA ILE A 127 -2.00 -15.85 -3.96
C ILE A 127 -0.87 -16.24 -3.01
N SER A 128 0.26 -15.56 -3.11
CA SER A 128 1.37 -15.74 -2.18
C SER A 128 1.53 -14.54 -1.26
N PHE A 129 1.92 -14.80 -0.02
CA PHE A 129 2.24 -13.76 0.96
C PHE A 129 3.68 -13.86 1.41
N GLY A 130 4.38 -12.73 1.42
CA GLY A 130 5.68 -12.61 2.05
C GLY A 130 5.54 -11.78 3.32
N LYS A 131 5.82 -12.37 4.48
CA LYS A 131 5.94 -11.65 5.75
C LYS A 131 7.37 -11.12 5.86
N TRP A 132 7.50 -9.79 5.89
CA TRP A 132 8.77 -9.10 5.99
C TRP A 132 8.89 -8.42 7.35
N GLN A 133 10.06 -8.54 7.96
CA GLN A 133 10.41 -7.90 9.21
C GLN A 133 11.41 -6.78 8.94
N VAL A 134 11.16 -5.60 9.49
CA VAL A 134 12.10 -4.49 9.48
C VAL A 134 13.30 -4.84 10.35
N VAL A 135 14.51 -4.70 9.82
CA VAL A 135 15.77 -4.94 10.55
C VAL A 135 16.59 -3.67 10.75
N GLU A 136 16.29 -2.62 9.98
CA GLU A 136 16.82 -1.27 10.13
C GLU A 136 15.68 -0.27 9.90
N ASP A 137 15.67 0.83 10.64
CA ASP A 137 14.59 1.81 10.61
C ASP A 137 14.29 2.32 9.18
N LEU A 138 13.01 2.26 8.82
CA LEU A 138 12.46 2.87 7.62
C LEU A 138 11.87 4.23 7.94
N LYS A 139 12.28 5.27 7.19
CA LYS A 139 11.73 6.63 7.27
C LYS A 139 10.71 6.82 6.16
N LEU A 140 9.43 6.87 6.51
CA LEU A 140 8.33 6.94 5.55
C LEU A 140 7.65 8.30 5.63
N LEU A 141 7.41 8.92 4.48
CA LEU A 141 6.53 10.09 4.43
C LEU A 141 5.08 9.61 4.55
N SER A 142 4.36 10.12 5.55
CA SER A 142 2.97 9.76 5.81
C SER A 142 2.02 10.67 5.05
N ILE A 143 1.13 10.08 4.24
CA ILE A 143 0.00 10.77 3.63
C ILE A 143 -1.17 10.69 4.62
N ILE A 144 -1.40 11.79 5.33
CA ILE A 144 -2.46 11.88 6.33
C ILE A 144 -3.73 12.39 5.65
N HIS A 145 -4.80 11.61 5.75
CA HIS A 145 -6.14 12.06 5.39
C HIS A 145 -6.69 12.91 6.53
N GLU A 146 -6.87 14.19 6.28
CA GLU A 146 -7.71 15.03 7.13
C GLU A 146 -9.17 14.60 6.87
N ASP A 147 -9.92 14.43 7.96
CA ASP A 147 -11.39 14.28 8.03
C ASP A 147 -11.99 12.87 7.87
N ASN A 148 -11.72 12.10 6.81
CA ASN A 148 -12.56 10.92 6.53
C ASN A 148 -12.23 9.64 7.32
N TYR A 149 -11.07 9.55 7.96
CA TYR A 149 -10.61 8.31 8.62
C TYR A 149 -10.13 8.52 10.06
N PHE A 150 -10.37 9.70 10.64
CA PHE A 150 -9.99 10.00 12.01
C PHE A 150 -10.58 8.98 13.00
N GLU A 151 -11.83 8.56 12.79
CA GLU A 151 -12.48 7.59 13.67
C GLU A 151 -12.19 6.12 13.33
N GLU A 152 -11.49 5.85 12.22
CA GLU A 152 -11.39 4.50 11.65
C GLU A 152 -10.27 3.66 12.27
N SER A 153 -9.24 4.31 12.83
CA SER A 153 -8.28 3.64 13.71
C SER A 153 -7.63 4.60 14.71
N SER A 154 -7.25 4.06 15.86
CA SER A 154 -6.41 4.65 16.90
C SER A 154 -5.12 5.24 16.35
N TYR A 155 -4.48 4.53 15.42
CA TYR A 155 -3.26 5.01 14.78
C TYR A 155 -3.51 6.24 13.89
N THR A 156 -4.64 6.30 13.18
CA THR A 156 -5.01 7.50 12.42
C THR A 156 -5.21 8.69 13.35
N ARG A 157 -5.86 8.49 14.51
CA ARG A 157 -6.00 9.54 15.54
C ARG A 157 -4.65 10.02 16.05
N GLU A 158 -3.75 9.08 16.36
CA GLU A 158 -2.39 9.39 16.81
C GLU A 158 -1.62 10.24 15.79
N LEU A 159 -1.70 9.90 14.50
CA LEU A 159 -1.06 10.67 13.43
C LEU A 159 -1.60 12.10 13.34
N VAL A 160 -2.92 12.28 13.43
CA VAL A 160 -3.56 13.60 13.39
C VAL A 160 -3.18 14.42 14.63
N TYR A 161 -3.20 13.82 15.83
CA TYR A 161 -2.77 14.50 17.05
C TYR A 161 -1.29 14.89 17.00
N SER A 162 -0.45 14.00 16.49
CA SER A 162 0.99 14.26 16.31
C SER A 162 1.23 15.41 15.33
N TYR A 163 0.49 15.45 14.22
CA TYR A 163 0.57 16.56 13.27
C TYR A 163 0.14 17.90 13.91
N ASN A 164 -0.99 17.90 14.62
CA ASN A 164 -1.49 19.10 15.31
C ASN A 164 -0.52 19.58 16.40
N SER A 165 0.13 18.67 17.12
CA SER A 165 1.16 19.03 18.10
C SER A 165 2.45 19.54 17.44
N ALA A 166 2.88 18.93 16.34
CA ALA A 166 4.07 19.35 15.60
C ALA A 166 3.90 20.74 14.97
N THR A 167 2.70 21.07 14.48
CA THR A 167 2.43 22.39 13.89
C THR A 167 2.47 23.54 14.91
N GLN A 168 2.32 23.26 16.20
CA GLN A 168 2.50 24.26 17.27
C GLN A 168 3.97 24.62 17.52
N ASN A 169 4.91 23.79 17.07
CA ASN A 169 6.35 23.93 17.34
C ASN A 169 7.18 24.24 16.08
N ILE A 170 6.56 24.85 15.07
CA ILE A 170 7.25 25.22 13.83
C ILE A 170 8.32 26.29 14.13
N PRO A 171 9.57 26.11 13.69
CA PRO A 171 10.62 27.11 13.90
C PRO A 171 10.25 28.49 13.35
N GLN A 172 10.56 29.55 14.11
CA GLN A 172 10.22 30.93 13.72
C GLN A 172 10.81 31.33 12.36
N GLU A 173 11.99 30.82 12.02
CA GLU A 173 12.61 31.05 10.71
C GLU A 173 11.78 30.51 9.53
N ILE A 174 11.03 29.42 9.74
CA ILE A 174 10.12 28.85 8.74
C ILE A 174 8.84 29.67 8.67
N LEU A 175 8.28 30.06 9.82
CA LEU A 175 7.10 30.93 9.88
C LEU A 175 7.34 32.28 9.20
N ASN A 176 8.54 32.85 9.34
CA ASN A 176 8.90 34.10 8.66
C ASN A 176 9.00 33.93 7.13
N LYS A 177 9.42 32.76 6.64
CA LYS A 177 9.52 32.44 5.21
C LYS A 177 8.17 32.08 4.60
N VAL A 178 7.30 31.41 5.35
CA VAL A 178 5.99 30.93 4.92
C VAL A 178 4.98 31.16 6.05
N PRO A 179 4.42 32.38 6.19
CA PRO A 179 3.54 32.73 7.30
C PRO A 179 2.25 31.88 7.39
N ASP A 180 1.77 31.36 6.26
CA ASP A 180 0.57 30.55 6.12
C ASP A 180 0.86 29.04 6.05
N ILE A 181 2.06 28.59 6.48
CA ILE A 181 2.55 27.22 6.27
C ILE A 181 1.56 26.15 6.73
N ILE A 182 0.88 26.33 7.86
CA ILE A 182 -0.06 25.33 8.38
C ILE A 182 -1.23 25.15 7.41
N GLN A 183 -1.91 26.25 7.05
CA GLN A 183 -3.06 26.20 6.14
C GLN A 183 -2.65 25.68 4.76
N LYS A 184 -1.50 26.13 4.26
CA LYS A 184 -0.91 25.66 3.00
C LYS A 184 -0.66 24.16 3.02
N SER A 185 -0.07 23.66 4.10
CA SER A 185 0.26 22.25 4.28
C SER A 185 -1.00 21.39 4.36
N LEU A 186 -2.02 21.82 5.10
CA LEU A 186 -3.31 21.13 5.15
C LEU A 186 -3.94 21.01 3.76
N LYS A 187 -3.99 22.10 3.00
CA LYS A 187 -4.58 22.11 1.64
C LYS A 187 -3.90 21.11 0.70
N ILE A 188 -2.57 21.12 0.65
CA ILE A 188 -1.84 20.22 -0.24
C ILE A 188 -1.86 18.78 0.25
N GLN A 189 -1.78 18.54 1.55
CA GLN A 189 -1.85 17.18 2.09
C GLN A 189 -3.23 16.57 1.84
N THR A 190 -4.31 17.33 2.02
CA THR A 190 -5.67 16.90 1.69
C THR A 190 -5.84 16.62 0.19
N PHE A 191 -5.24 17.43 -0.67
CA PHE A 191 -5.21 17.14 -2.11
C PHE A 191 -4.46 15.84 -2.42
N LEU A 192 -3.25 15.67 -1.88
CA LEU A 192 -2.43 14.48 -2.09
C LEU A 192 -3.13 13.23 -1.56
N ALA A 193 -3.71 13.30 -0.37
CA ALA A 193 -4.50 12.23 0.23
C ALA A 193 -5.59 11.77 -0.75
N LYS A 194 -6.36 12.69 -1.35
CA LYS A 194 -7.34 12.38 -2.40
C LYS A 194 -6.73 11.70 -3.63
N GLN A 195 -5.49 12.04 -4.01
CA GLN A 195 -4.79 11.34 -5.09
C GLN A 195 -4.42 9.89 -4.73
N PHE A 196 -3.97 9.66 -3.50
CA PHE A 196 -3.66 8.31 -3.00
C PHE A 196 -4.93 7.46 -2.77
N SER A 197 -6.06 8.09 -2.46
CA SER A 197 -7.31 7.39 -2.12
C SER A 197 -8.28 7.18 -3.27
N LYS A 198 -7.88 7.41 -4.53
CA LYS A 198 -8.77 7.22 -5.68
C LYS A 198 -9.31 5.79 -5.74
N GLU A 199 -10.62 5.64 -5.64
CA GLU A 199 -11.29 4.34 -5.71
C GLU A 199 -11.57 3.91 -7.16
N ASN A 200 -12.03 4.85 -7.96
CA ASN A 200 -12.35 4.69 -9.37
C ASN A 200 -11.12 5.06 -10.20
N ILE A 201 -10.54 4.05 -10.85
CA ILE A 201 -9.33 4.18 -11.67
C ILE A 201 -9.71 3.70 -13.06
N SER A 202 -9.57 4.59 -14.04
CA SER A 202 -9.82 4.31 -15.45
C SER A 202 -8.57 3.76 -16.11
N ALA A 203 -7.39 4.30 -15.76
CA ALA A 203 -6.11 3.89 -16.31
C ALA A 203 -4.95 4.20 -15.36
N ASP A 204 -3.73 3.81 -15.72
CA ASP A 204 -2.55 4.04 -14.87
C ASP A 204 -2.22 5.54 -14.71
N TYR A 205 -2.54 6.36 -15.71
CA TYR A 205 -2.30 7.81 -15.64
C TYR A 205 -3.03 8.51 -14.47
N ASP A 206 -4.09 7.90 -13.92
CA ASP A 206 -4.78 8.43 -12.74
C ASP A 206 -3.87 8.51 -11.50
N TYR A 207 -2.76 7.77 -11.50
CA TYR A 207 -1.77 7.75 -10.43
C TYR A 207 -0.56 8.67 -10.66
N MET A 208 -0.49 9.41 -11.78
CA MET A 208 0.71 10.20 -12.11
C MET A 208 1.08 11.19 -11.00
N ILE A 209 0.11 11.93 -10.47
CA ILE A 209 0.36 12.95 -9.45
C ILE A 209 0.91 12.32 -8.17
N SER A 210 0.27 11.26 -7.65
CA SER A 210 0.73 10.59 -6.42
C SER A 210 2.07 9.87 -6.62
N ALA A 211 2.29 9.25 -7.77
CA ALA A 211 3.56 8.60 -8.10
C ALA A 211 4.72 9.59 -8.22
N ILE A 212 4.52 10.71 -8.91
CA ILE A 212 5.55 11.75 -9.07
C ILE A 212 5.83 12.44 -7.74
N PHE A 213 4.80 12.69 -6.94
CA PHE A 213 4.99 13.20 -5.58
C PHE A 213 5.82 12.22 -4.72
N SER A 214 5.55 10.92 -4.83
CA SER A 214 6.32 9.88 -4.14
C SER A 214 7.80 9.91 -4.55
N GLU A 215 8.09 10.05 -5.85
CA GLU A 215 9.46 10.21 -6.37
C GLU A 215 10.16 11.46 -5.78
N ILE A 216 9.43 12.58 -5.64
CA ILE A 216 9.97 13.80 -5.02
C ILE A 216 10.31 13.55 -3.55
N ALA A 217 9.39 12.94 -2.78
CA ALA A 217 9.64 12.62 -1.37
C ALA A 217 10.87 11.71 -1.21
N ILE A 218 11.01 10.69 -2.04
CA ILE A 218 12.17 9.78 -2.00
C ILE A 218 13.48 10.56 -2.26
N LYS A 219 13.49 11.49 -3.20
CA LYS A 219 14.65 12.37 -3.45
C LYS A 219 14.99 13.30 -2.29
N GLN A 220 14.04 13.56 -1.38
CA GLN A 220 14.27 14.29 -0.14
C GLN A 220 14.81 13.41 1.00
N GLY A 221 15.06 12.12 0.73
CA GLY A 221 15.71 11.20 1.68
C GLY A 221 14.77 10.26 2.43
N PHE A 222 13.49 10.19 2.05
CA PHE A 222 12.57 9.18 2.57
C PHE A 222 12.81 7.82 1.90
N ASP A 223 12.65 6.74 2.66
CA ASP A 223 12.73 5.36 2.15
C ASP A 223 11.51 4.98 1.29
N GLY A 224 10.40 5.71 1.49
CA GLY A 224 9.14 5.47 0.81
C GLY A 224 7.97 6.28 1.38
N ILE A 225 6.76 5.86 1.02
CA ILE A 225 5.50 6.49 1.42
C ILE A 225 4.68 5.51 2.25
N PHE A 226 4.04 6.04 3.30
CA PHE A 226 3.04 5.36 4.12
C PHE A 226 1.68 6.03 3.90
N TYR A 227 0.63 5.26 3.62
CA TYR A 227 -0.70 5.81 3.35
C TYR A 227 -1.81 4.84 3.76
N PRO A 228 -2.97 5.33 4.24
CA PRO A 228 -4.12 4.49 4.56
C PRO A 228 -4.61 3.67 3.37
N SER A 229 -5.11 2.46 3.65
CA SER A 229 -5.81 1.64 2.66
C SER A 229 -7.28 2.00 2.64
N VAL A 230 -7.71 2.63 1.56
CA VAL A 230 -9.13 2.91 1.29
C VAL A 230 -9.95 1.63 1.14
N ARG A 231 -9.32 0.54 0.70
CA ARG A 231 -10.00 -0.74 0.40
C ARG A 231 -10.48 -1.48 1.64
N VAL A 232 -9.99 -1.09 2.81
CA VAL A 232 -10.47 -1.56 4.12
C VAL A 232 -10.95 -0.39 4.98
N ASN A 233 -11.46 0.67 4.36
CA ASN A 233 -11.99 1.86 5.02
C ASN A 233 -11.00 2.51 6.00
N GLY A 234 -9.70 2.54 5.69
CA GLY A 234 -8.68 3.16 6.54
C GLY A 234 -8.29 2.37 7.78
N LYS A 235 -8.84 1.16 7.99
CA LYS A 235 -8.50 0.26 9.10
C LYS A 235 -7.13 -0.40 8.98
N GLY A 236 -6.45 -0.20 7.86
CA GLY A 236 -5.16 -0.77 7.55
C GLY A 236 -4.36 0.18 6.68
N PHE A 237 -3.06 -0.08 6.57
CA PHE A 237 -2.14 0.82 5.89
C PHE A 237 -1.38 0.10 4.79
N ASN A 238 -0.97 0.89 3.81
CA ASN A 238 -0.04 0.47 2.77
C ASN A 238 1.28 1.21 2.95
N ILE A 239 2.35 0.54 2.55
CA ILE A 239 3.66 1.15 2.34
C ILE A 239 4.10 0.90 0.90
N ALA A 240 4.80 1.88 0.34
CA ALA A 240 5.53 1.76 -0.90
C ALA A 240 6.95 2.25 -0.66
N ILE A 241 7.93 1.35 -0.66
CA ILE A 241 9.35 1.68 -0.40
C ILE A 241 10.22 1.38 -1.60
N THR A 242 11.36 2.05 -1.69
CA THR A 242 12.30 1.83 -2.80
C THR A 242 12.91 0.43 -2.76
N PRO A 243 13.40 -0.09 -3.90
CA PRO A 243 14.26 -1.27 -3.95
C PRO A 243 15.41 -1.23 -2.95
N GLU A 244 16.08 -0.08 -2.82
CA GLU A 244 17.18 0.10 -1.87
C GLU A 244 16.71 -0.08 -0.42
N ALA A 245 15.58 0.54 -0.06
CA ALA A 245 14.99 0.41 1.26
C ALA A 245 14.58 -1.04 1.60
N THR A 246 14.35 -1.92 0.63
CA THR A 246 14.07 -3.34 0.93
C THR A 246 15.25 -4.08 1.55
N LYS A 247 16.48 -3.55 1.45
CA LYS A 247 17.65 -4.10 2.16
C LYS A 247 17.53 -3.96 3.68
N LYS A 248 16.68 -3.05 4.14
CA LYS A 248 16.30 -2.86 5.55
C LYS A 248 15.20 -3.84 6.01
N LEU A 249 14.80 -4.77 5.14
CA LEU A 249 13.81 -5.80 5.41
C LEU A 249 14.42 -7.20 5.30
N LYS A 250 13.90 -8.11 6.14
CA LYS A 250 14.12 -9.55 6.09
C LYS A 250 12.81 -10.25 5.73
N LEU A 251 12.82 -11.14 4.73
CA LEU A 251 11.71 -12.08 4.53
C LEU A 251 11.80 -13.16 5.62
N VAL A 252 10.80 -13.24 6.49
CA VAL A 252 10.76 -14.22 7.59
C VAL A 252 9.85 -15.41 7.31
N VAL A 253 8.80 -15.21 6.52
CA VAL A 253 7.85 -16.27 6.14
C VAL A 253 7.41 -16.05 4.70
N ALA A 254 7.40 -17.14 3.94
CA ALA A 254 6.75 -17.20 2.63
C ALA A 254 5.60 -18.20 2.69
N GLY A 255 4.45 -17.81 2.15
CA GLY A 255 3.25 -18.65 2.10
C GLY A 255 2.58 -18.63 0.74
N GLU A 256 2.03 -19.77 0.36
CA GLU A 256 1.10 -19.94 -0.76
C GLU A 256 -0.29 -20.21 -0.20
N CYS A 257 -1.28 -19.57 -0.80
CA CYS A 257 -2.66 -19.62 -0.37
C CYS A 257 -3.59 -19.70 -1.57
N SER A 258 -4.75 -20.28 -1.35
CA SER A 258 -5.85 -20.31 -2.31
C SER A 258 -6.99 -19.45 -1.82
N LEU A 259 -7.42 -18.52 -2.66
CA LEU A 259 -8.57 -17.67 -2.41
C LEU A 259 -9.80 -18.25 -3.06
N TYR A 260 -10.89 -18.32 -2.29
CA TYR A 260 -12.20 -18.77 -2.70
C TYR A 260 -13.20 -17.65 -2.42
N LYS A 261 -13.88 -17.16 -3.45
CA LYS A 261 -14.95 -16.18 -3.32
C LYS A 261 -16.19 -16.67 -4.02
N HIS A 262 -17.31 -16.67 -3.33
CA HIS A 262 -18.62 -16.80 -3.93
C HIS A 262 -19.48 -15.62 -3.47
N LYS A 263 -19.77 -14.71 -4.40
CA LYS A 263 -20.53 -13.48 -4.13
C LYS A 263 -19.88 -12.65 -3.02
N ASP A 264 -20.60 -12.41 -1.94
CA ASP A 264 -20.19 -11.59 -0.79
C ASP A 264 -19.34 -12.36 0.25
N HIS A 265 -19.14 -13.66 0.06
CA HIS A 265 -18.33 -14.50 0.96
C HIS A 265 -16.95 -14.75 0.36
N THR A 266 -15.89 -14.59 1.14
CA THR A 266 -14.50 -14.83 0.72
C THR A 266 -13.73 -15.53 1.83
N VAL A 267 -12.97 -16.55 1.45
CA VAL A 267 -12.12 -17.35 2.34
C VAL A 267 -10.74 -17.49 1.69
N VAL A 268 -9.69 -17.44 2.52
CA VAL A 268 -8.30 -17.65 2.10
C VAL A 268 -7.76 -18.86 2.84
N GLY A 269 -7.58 -19.97 2.13
CA GLY A 269 -6.94 -21.18 2.63
C GLY A 269 -5.41 -21.08 2.54
N ASN A 270 -4.71 -21.66 3.51
CA ASN A 270 -3.26 -21.78 3.44
C ASN A 270 -2.92 -23.11 2.75
N ASP A 271 -2.12 -23.06 1.69
CA ASP A 271 -1.75 -24.27 0.93
C ASP A 271 -0.37 -24.77 1.38
N ALA A 272 0.59 -23.85 1.47
CA ALA A 272 1.96 -24.17 1.85
C ALA A 272 2.65 -22.99 2.54
N VAL A 273 3.64 -23.29 3.38
CA VAL A 273 4.37 -22.27 4.14
C VAL A 273 5.83 -22.69 4.37
N ILE A 274 6.70 -21.70 4.53
CA ILE A 274 8.04 -21.90 5.07
C ILE A 274 8.43 -20.71 5.94
N GLU A 275 9.05 -21.00 7.09
CA GLU A 275 9.76 -20.01 7.89
C GLU A 275 11.23 -19.98 7.45
N LEU A 276 11.76 -18.78 7.24
CA LEU A 276 13.09 -18.58 6.65
C LEU A 276 14.10 -18.10 7.68
N ASN A 277 15.32 -18.63 7.57
CA ASN A 277 16.42 -18.33 8.48
C ASN A 277 17.32 -17.19 7.99
N ASN A 278 16.84 -16.40 7.00
CA ASN A 278 17.44 -15.16 6.46
C ASN A 278 18.49 -15.33 5.34
N ASN A 279 19.02 -16.53 5.14
CA ASN A 279 20.13 -16.77 4.23
C ASN A 279 19.69 -17.42 2.91
N GLU A 280 18.41 -17.75 2.77
CA GLU A 280 17.87 -18.41 1.59
C GLU A 280 17.40 -17.38 0.56
N ASP A 281 18.04 -17.36 -0.61
CA ASP A 281 17.49 -16.69 -1.80
C ASP A 281 16.49 -17.58 -2.55
N GLU A 282 16.60 -18.90 -2.39
CA GLU A 282 15.70 -19.92 -2.95
C GLU A 282 15.24 -20.89 -1.84
N PHE A 283 13.98 -21.31 -1.90
CA PHE A 283 13.37 -22.17 -0.90
C PHE A 283 12.19 -22.96 -1.46
N ASP A 284 11.93 -24.12 -0.86
CA ASP A 284 10.75 -24.93 -1.13
C ASP A 284 9.69 -24.72 -0.06
N LEU A 285 8.50 -24.30 -0.47
CA LEU A 285 7.35 -24.22 0.44
C LEU A 285 6.92 -25.63 0.87
N ILE A 286 6.59 -25.79 2.15
CA ILE A 286 6.13 -27.06 2.73
C ILE A 286 4.60 -27.09 2.66
N ASP A 287 4.03 -28.06 1.96
CA ASP A 287 2.59 -28.24 1.86
C ASP A 287 1.98 -28.57 3.22
N LEU A 288 0.84 -27.94 3.53
CA LEU A 288 0.14 -28.18 4.78
C LEU A 288 -0.66 -29.49 4.69
N PRO A 289 -0.64 -30.34 5.75
CA PRO A 289 -1.07 -31.74 5.66
C PRO A 289 -2.58 -31.97 5.54
N ASN A 290 -3.41 -30.92 5.46
CA ASN A 290 -4.86 -31.05 5.39
C ASN A 290 -5.43 -30.25 4.23
N ASN A 291 -6.32 -30.89 3.47
CA ASN A 291 -7.05 -30.33 2.35
C ASN A 291 -8.01 -29.22 2.81
N HIS A 292 -7.46 -28.04 3.12
CA HIS A 292 -8.20 -26.85 3.50
C HIS A 292 -9.20 -26.43 2.42
N GLN A 293 -9.04 -26.89 1.17
CA GLN A 293 -9.93 -26.53 0.07
C GLN A 293 -11.39 -26.90 0.35
N LEU A 294 -11.69 -28.13 0.79
CA LEU A 294 -13.08 -28.54 1.05
C LEU A 294 -13.70 -27.75 2.21
N GLU A 295 -12.90 -27.47 3.25
CA GLU A 295 -13.35 -26.65 4.38
C GLU A 295 -13.61 -25.20 3.96
N CYS A 296 -12.72 -24.61 3.15
CA CYS A 296 -12.87 -23.27 2.61
C CYS A 296 -14.09 -23.16 1.70
N LEU A 297 -14.32 -24.16 0.84
CA LEU A 297 -15.48 -24.22 -0.04
C LEU A 297 -16.80 -24.31 0.75
N LYS A 298 -16.83 -25.13 1.81
CA LYS A 298 -18.00 -25.23 2.70
C LYS A 298 -18.34 -23.90 3.37
N GLN A 299 -17.33 -23.12 3.78
CA GLN A 299 -17.53 -21.79 4.36
C GLN A 299 -18.18 -20.80 3.38
N ILE A 300 -18.03 -21.01 2.07
CA ILE A 300 -18.72 -20.25 1.02
C ILE A 300 -19.93 -20.98 0.42
N LYS A 301 -20.43 -22.02 1.11
CA LYS A 301 -21.62 -22.81 0.77
C LYS A 301 -21.53 -23.58 -0.55
N LEU A 302 -20.32 -24.01 -0.94
CA LEU A 302 -20.07 -24.86 -2.11
C LEU A 302 -19.42 -26.19 -1.69
N ASN A 303 -19.57 -27.21 -2.52
CA ASN A 303 -19.10 -28.57 -2.22
C ASN A 303 -17.85 -28.98 -3.01
N SER A 304 -17.55 -28.30 -4.11
CA SER A 304 -16.36 -28.58 -4.93
C SER A 304 -15.79 -27.32 -5.59
N LEU A 305 -14.52 -27.41 -6.01
CA LEU A 305 -13.90 -26.36 -6.78
C LEU A 305 -14.54 -26.21 -8.17
N ASP A 306 -14.96 -27.31 -8.79
CA ASP A 306 -15.67 -27.28 -10.08
C ASP A 306 -17.00 -26.52 -9.98
N GLU A 307 -17.71 -26.68 -8.86
CA GLU A 307 -18.93 -25.91 -8.59
C GLU A 307 -18.63 -24.41 -8.54
N LEU A 308 -17.56 -24.01 -7.84
CA LEU A 308 -17.12 -22.61 -7.81
C LEU A 308 -16.71 -22.09 -9.20
N LYS A 309 -15.97 -22.89 -9.96
CA LYS A 309 -15.48 -22.53 -11.29
C LYS A 309 -16.62 -22.29 -12.30
N ASN A 310 -17.80 -22.89 -12.08
CA ASN A 310 -19.00 -22.60 -12.90
C ASN A 310 -19.56 -21.17 -12.70
N TYR A 311 -19.16 -20.45 -11.64
CA TYR A 311 -19.58 -19.08 -11.35
C TYR A 311 -18.51 -18.02 -11.67
N CYS A 312 -17.30 -18.43 -12.05
CA CYS A 312 -16.14 -17.56 -12.28
C CYS A 312 -16.13 -16.93 -13.68
#